data_AF-A0A950FLN5-F1
#
_entry.id   AF-A0A950FLN5-F1
#
_cell.length_a   1.000
_cell.length_b   1.000
_cell.length_c   1.000
_cell.angle_alpha   90.00
_cell.angle_beta   90.00
_cell.angle_gamma   90.00
#
_symmetry.space_group_name_H-M   'P 1'
#
loop_
_entity.id
_entity.type
_entity.pdbx_description
1 polymer ?
#
loop_
_entity_poly.entity_id
_entity_poly.type
_entity_poly.pdbx_seq_one_letter_code
_entity_poly.pdbx_strand_id
1 'polypeptide(L)' 'MDDGTEHRFEVVGLVEDDEGNAYAVCYNEASDEFVVTDQFGELLDDEELAQEILDDFFVLAEESAPPEEQA' A
#
# COMPACT_ATOMS: atom_id res chain seq x y z
N MET A 1 16.00 0.18 27.25
CA MET A 1 15.62 -0.71 26.15
C MET A 1 14.79 0.16 25.23
N ASP A 2 15.47 0.81 24.31
CA ASP A 2 14.83 1.53 23.22
C ASP A 2 14.80 0.51 22.10
N ASP A 3 13.72 -0.26 22.01
CA ASP A 3 13.51 -1.11 20.84
C ASP A 3 12.95 -0.20 19.75
N GLY A 4 13.85 0.66 19.25
CA GLY A 4 13.66 1.49 18.07
C GLY A 4 13.67 0.63 16.82
N THR A 5 12.87 -0.43 16.81
CA THR A 5 12.46 -1.07 15.56
C THR A 5 11.45 -0.10 14.94
N GLU A 6 11.98 1.01 14.41
CA GLU A 6 11.28 1.84 13.44
C GLU A 6 10.98 0.89 12.27
N HIS A 7 9.81 0.26 12.31
CA HIS A 7 9.30 -0.50 11.18
C HIS A 7 9.30 0.48 10.01
N ARG A 8 10.24 0.27 9.08
CA ARG A 8 10.35 1.11 7.90
C ARG A 8 9.21 0.71 6.99
N PHE A 9 8.11 1.44 7.12
CA PHE A 9 7.03 1.39 6.17
C PHE A 9 7.43 2.30 5.01
N GLU A 10 7.68 1.70 3.85
CA GLU A 10 7.90 2.46 2.62
C GLU A 10 6.55 2.65 1.93
N VAL A 11 6.18 3.90 1.67
CA VAL A 11 4.98 4.19 0.87
C VAL A 11 5.30 3.86 -0.58
N VAL A 12 4.66 2.81 -1.10
CA VAL A 12 4.85 2.33 -2.48
C VAL A 12 3.78 2.87 -3.43
N GLY A 13 2.64 3.33 -2.89
CA GLY A 13 1.52 3.81 -3.69
C GLY A 13 0.54 4.67 -2.89
N LEU A 14 -0.24 5.46 -3.61
CA LEU A 14 -1.38 6.22 -3.10
C LEU A 14 -2.59 5.91 -3.96
N VAL A 15 -3.72 5.63 -3.31
CA VAL A 15 -5.01 5.34 -3.95
C VAL A 15 -6.03 6.31 -3.39
N GLU A 16 -6.85 6.90 -4.25
CA GLU A 16 -7.93 7.81 -3.86
C GLU A 16 -9.26 7.15 -4.20
N ASP A 17 -10.18 7.12 -3.23
CA ASP A 17 -11.55 6.65 -3.46
C ASP A 17 -12.42 7.75 -4.09
N ASP A 18 -13.55 7.35 -4.67
CA ASP A 18 -14.53 8.26 -5.31
C ASP A 18 -15.08 9.33 -4.33
N GLU A 19 -15.07 9.05 -3.02
CA GLU A 19 -15.44 10.03 -1.99
C GLU A 19 -14.35 11.08 -1.69
N GLY A 20 -13.16 10.94 -2.29
CA GLY A 20 -12.00 11.82 -2.08
C GLY A 20 -11.16 11.49 -0.84
N ASN A 21 -11.30 10.26 -0.31
CA ASN A 21 -10.45 9.75 0.75
C ASN A 21 -9.16 9.20 0.15
N ALA A 22 -8.00 9.65 0.65
CA ALA A 22 -6.71 9.20 0.17
C ALA A 22 -6.12 8.15 1.11
N TYR A 23 -5.73 7.02 0.53
CA TYR A 23 -5.10 5.89 1.21
C TYR A 23 -3.69 5.68 0.69
N ALA A 24 -2.78 5.34 1.59
CA ALA A 24 -1.40 5.04 1.27
C ALA A 24 -1.12 3.55 1.44
N VAL A 25 -0.64 2.93 0.37
CA VAL A 25 -0.14 1.55 0.39
C VAL A 25 1.31 1.59 0.84
N CYS A 26 1.57 0.96 1.97
CA CYS A 26 2.87 0.88 2.61
C CYS A 26 3.38 -0.56 2.56
N TYR A 27 4.62 -0.76 2.16
CA TYR A 27 5.30 -2.05 2.24
C TYR A 27 6.16 -2.12 3.49
N ASN A 28 6.00 -3.20 4.26
CA ASN A 28 6.79 -3.50 5.44
C ASN A 28 7.85 -4.55 5.10
N GLU A 29 9.09 -4.11 4.88
CA GLU A 29 10.23 -4.99 4.62
C GLU A 29 10.49 -6.02 5.74
N ALA A 30 10.12 -5.71 6.99
CA ALA A 30 10.42 -6.58 8.12
C ALA A 30 9.51 -7.83 8.16
N SER A 31 8.25 -7.67 7.73
CA SER A 31 7.25 -8.75 7.68
C SER A 31 6.99 -9.27 6.26
N ASP A 32 7.56 -8.63 5.24
CA ASP A 32 7.28 -8.89 3.83
C ASP A 32 5.78 -8.78 3.51
N GLU A 33 5.14 -7.72 4.02
CA GLU A 33 3.68 -7.53 3.97
C GLU A 33 3.32 -6.12 3.51
N PHE A 34 2.23 -6.00 2.75
CA PHE A 34 1.63 -4.72 2.36
C PHE A 34 0.52 -4.35 3.35
N VAL A 35 0.55 -3.11 3.81
CA VAL A 35 -0.45 -2.53 4.71
C VAL A 35 -1.01 -1.26 4.12
N VAL A 36 -2.28 -0.99 4.36
CA VAL A 36 -2.95 0.23 3.89
C VAL A 36 -3.15 1.17 5.08
N THR A 37 -2.84 2.43 4.86
CA THR A 37 -3.01 3.50 5.85
C THR A 37 -3.88 4.61 5.28
N ASP A 38 -4.61 5.30 6.15
CA ASP A 38 -5.40 6.48 5.78
C ASP A 38 -4.49 7.72 5.57
N GLN A 39 -5.05 8.83 5.09
CA GLN A 39 -4.36 10.11 4.90
C GLN A 39 -3.64 10.66 6.16
N PHE A 40 -4.06 10.22 7.35
CA PHE A 40 -3.37 10.57 8.61
C PHE A 40 -2.21 9.63 8.97
N GLY A 41 -1.97 8.59 8.18
CA GLY A 41 -0.96 7.54 8.42
C GLY A 41 -1.40 6.50 9.45
N GLU A 42 -2.70 6.42 9.76
CA GLU A 42 -3.27 5.40 10.63
C GLU A 42 -3.55 4.13 9.83
N LEU A 43 -3.22 2.97 10.39
CA LEU A 43 -3.51 1.67 9.77
C LEU A 43 -5.01 1.51 9.60
N LEU A 44 -5.42 1.07 8.41
CA LEU A 44 -6.82 0.82 8.13
C LEU A 44 -7.28 -0.44 8.89
N ASP A 45 -8.26 -0.29 9.77
CA ASP A 45 -8.83 -1.39 10.57
C ASP A 45 -9.76 -2.27 9.73
N ASP A 46 -10.36 -1.71 8.67
CA ASP A 46 -11.23 -2.42 7.74
C ASP A 46 -10.40 -3.26 6.74
N GLU A 47 -10.24 -4.56 7.05
CA GLU A 47 -9.51 -5.52 6.22
C GLU A 47 -10.09 -5.68 4.81
N GLU A 48 -11.43 -5.62 4.67
CA GLU A 48 -12.10 -5.71 3.35
C GLU A 48 -11.69 -4.53 2.46
N LEU A 49 -11.77 -3.30 2.98
CA LEU A 49 -11.38 -2.10 2.25
C LEU A 49 -9.87 -2.08 1.96
N ALA A 50 -9.04 -2.50 2.92
CA ALA A 50 -7.60 -2.61 2.70
C ALA A 50 -7.28 -3.55 1.54
N GLN A 51 -7.96 -4.69 1.45
CA GLN A 51 -7.79 -5.62 0.34
C GLN A 51 -8.27 -5.04 -0.99
N GLU A 52 -9.41 -4.35 -1.02
CA GLU A 52 -9.89 -3.68 -2.25
C GLU A 52 -8.88 -2.64 -2.78
N ILE A 53 -8.32 -1.83 -1.88
CA ILE A 53 -7.29 -0.83 -2.23
C ILE A 53 -6.01 -1.49 -2.74
N LEU A 54 -5.58 -2.58 -2.10
CA LEU A 54 -4.40 -3.34 -2.55
C LEU A 54 -4.63 -3.97 -3.93
N ASP A 55 -5.80 -4.56 -4.17
CA ASP A 55 -6.14 -5.17 -5.46
C ASP A 55 -6.11 -4.12 -6.58
N ASP A 56 -6.75 -2.96 -6.37
CA ASP A 56 -6.72 -1.84 -7.32
C ASP A 56 -5.28 -1.36 -7.58
N PHE A 57 -4.48 -1.20 -6.52
CA PHE A 57 -3.08 -0.82 -6.65
C PHE A 57 -2.26 -1.82 -7.50
N PHE A 58 -2.44 -3.13 -7.30
CA PHE A 58 -1.72 -4.14 -8.08
C PHE A 58 -2.16 -4.16 -9.55
N VAL A 59 -3.45 -3.98 -9.83
CA VAL A 59 -3.97 -3.86 -11.20
C VAL A 59 -3.36 -2.66 -11.91
N LEU A 60 -3.31 -1.50 -11.25
CA LEU A 60 -2.70 -0.28 -11.80
C LEU A 60 -1.19 -0.43 -12.01
N ALA A 61 -0.50 -1.13 -11.10
CA ALA A 61 0.93 -1.39 -11.21
C ALA A 61 1.24 -2.36 -12.36
N GLU A 62 0.41 -3.39 -12.59
CA GLU A 62 0.54 -4.30 -13.73
C GLU A 62 0.30 -3.56 -15.07
N GLU A 63 -0.67 -2.64 -15.11
CA GLU A 63 -0.93 -1.82 -16.30
C GLU A 63 0.19 -0.80 -16.57
N SER A 64 0.82 -0.27 -15.51
CA SER A 64 1.94 0.68 -15.61
C SER A 64 3.29 0.01 -15.84
N ALA A 65 3.42 -1.30 -15.63
CA ALA A 65 4.63 -2.02 -15.96
C ALA A 65 4.87 -1.87 -17.48
N PRO A 66 6.04 -1.36 -17.92
CA PRO A 66 6.37 -1.35 -19.34
C PRO A 66 6.22 -2.79 -19.83
N PRO A 67 5.60 -3.03 -21.01
CA PRO A 67 5.34 -4.38 -21.48
C PRO A 67 6.66 -5.13 -21.40
N GLU A 68 6.71 -6.12 -20.50
CA GLU A 68 7.89 -6.95 -20.34
C GLU A 68 8.12 -7.59 -21.71
N GLU A 69 9.17 -7.12 -22.38
CA GLU A 69 9.52 -7.57 -23.71
C GLU A 69 9.73 -9.08 -23.61
N GLN A 70 8.73 -9.83 -24.07
CA GLN A 70 8.79 -11.27 -24.20
C GLN A 70 9.97 -11.58 -25.13
N ALA A 71 11.12 -11.89 -24.55
CA ALA A 71 12.32 -12.32 -25.24
C ALA A 71 12.30 -13.84 -25.45
#